data_AF-A0A934SQ13-F1
#
_entry.id   AF-A0A934SQ13-F1
#
_cell.length_a   1.000
_cell.length_b   1.000
_cell.length_c   1.000
_cell.angle_alpha   90.00
_cell.angle_beta   90.00
_cell.angle_gamma   90.00
#
_symmetry.space_group_name_H-M   'P 1'
#
loop_
_entity.id
_entity.type
_entity.pdbx_description
1 polymer ?
#
loop_
_entity_poly.entity_id
_entity_poly.type
_entity_poly.pdbx_seq_one_letter_code
_entity_poly.pdbx_strand_id
1 'polypeptide(L)' 'MADGDVETIDKNGQWVNRVIGAPELSESFSSKIEAIDAGRSLAEELGSTHTVRESDPTGVITDPGD' A
#
# COMPACT_ATOMS: atom_id res chain seq x y z
N MET A 1 4.88 9.51 -8.58
CA MET A 1 3.72 8.65 -8.84
C MET A 1 3.02 9.17 -10.09
N ALA A 2 2.75 8.28 -11.02
CA ALA A 2 1.95 8.47 -12.22
C ALA A 2 0.50 8.01 -11.98
N ASP A 3 -0.41 8.42 -12.85
CA ASP A 3 -1.78 7.89 -12.88
C ASP A 3 -1.75 6.37 -13.06
N GLY A 4 -2.47 5.64 -12.20
CA GLY A 4 -2.44 4.18 -12.09
C GLY A 4 -1.58 3.63 -10.95
N ASP A 5 -0.66 4.43 -10.38
CA ASP A 5 0.11 4.00 -9.20
C ASP A 5 -0.81 3.75 -8.00
N VAL A 6 -0.43 2.77 -7.17
CA VAL A 6 -1.18 2.38 -5.99
C VAL A 6 -0.42 2.80 -4.73
N GLU A 7 -1.06 3.60 -3.88
CA GLU A 7 -0.52 4.06 -2.60
C GLU A 7 -1.31 3.43 -1.45
N THR A 8 -0.67 2.57 -0.66
CA THR A 8 -1.25 2.04 0.59
C THR A 8 -0.93 2.98 1.74
N ILE A 9 -1.95 3.57 2.34
CA ILE A 9 -1.84 4.60 3.39
C ILE A 9 -2.40 4.05 4.70
N ASP A 10 -1.65 4.16 5.80
CA ASP A 10 -2.21 3.98 7.14
C ASP A 10 -2.98 5.23 7.59
N LYS A 11 -4.24 5.02 8.00
CA LYS A 11 -5.12 6.02 8.59
C LYS A 11 -5.57 5.56 9.97
N ASN A 12 -4.69 5.64 10.96
CA ASN A 12 -4.99 5.28 12.36
C ASN A 12 -5.44 3.81 12.48
N GLY A 13 -4.72 2.88 11.86
CA GLY A 13 -5.05 1.45 11.89
C GLY A 13 -6.04 1.01 10.80
N GLN A 14 -6.65 1.94 10.07
CA GLN A 14 -7.34 1.63 8.82
C GLN A 14 -6.38 1.81 7.66
N TRP A 15 -6.15 0.76 6.89
CA TRP A 15 -5.31 0.81 5.71
C TRP A 15 -6.16 1.13 4.48
N VAL A 16 -5.65 1.96 3.57
CA VAL A 16 -6.35 2.34 2.35
C VAL A 16 -5.41 2.26 1.17
N ASN A 17 -5.77 1.48 0.16
CA ASN A 17 -5.10 1.46 -1.13
C ASN A 17 -5.75 2.50 -2.02
N ARG A 18 -5.02 3.57 -2.30
CA ARG A 18 -5.46 4.65 -3.16
C ARG A 18 -4.81 4.53 -4.52
N VAL A 19 -5.61 4.49 -5.59
CA VAL A 19 -5.09 4.56 -6.96
C VAL A 19 -5.00 6.01 -7.42
N ILE A 20 -3.82 6.43 -7.87
CA ILE A 20 -3.59 7.78 -8.38
C ILE A 20 -4.34 7.94 -9.70
N GLY A 21 -5.15 9.00 -9.84
CA GLY A 21 -5.97 9.23 -11.03
C GLY A 21 -7.28 8.43 -11.09
N ALA A 22 -7.45 7.38 -10.27
CA ALA A 22 -8.63 6.52 -10.26
C ALA A 22 -9.14 6.24 -8.83
N PRO A 23 -9.67 7.26 -8.11
CA PRO A 23 -10.11 7.09 -6.72
C PRO A 23 -11.26 6.07 -6.57
N GLU A 24 -12.00 5.78 -7.63
CA GLU A 24 -13.06 4.76 -7.67
C GLU A 24 -12.54 3.32 -7.48
N LEU A 25 -11.26 3.07 -7.78
CA LEU A 25 -10.59 1.78 -7.57
C LEU A 25 -9.94 1.68 -6.18
N SER A 26 -10.16 2.67 -5.32
CA SER A 26 -9.53 2.69 -4.00
C SER A 26 -10.28 1.78 -3.02
N GLU A 27 -9.54 0.98 -2.26
CA GLU A 27 -10.09 0.02 -1.31
C GLU A 27 -9.53 0.22 0.10
N SER A 28 -10.33 -0.12 1.11
CA SER A 28 -9.96 -0.01 2.52
C SER A 28 -9.90 -1.36 3.21
N PHE A 29 -8.86 -1.58 3.99
CA PHE A 29 -8.55 -2.83 4.67
C PHE A 29 -8.30 -2.59 6.15
N SER A 30 -8.76 -3.51 6.99
CA SER A 30 -8.53 -3.46 8.44
C SER A 30 -7.13 -3.94 8.84
N SER A 31 -6.40 -4.59 7.93
CA SER A 31 -5.09 -5.18 8.17
C SER A 31 -4.03 -4.65 7.21
N LYS A 32 -2.84 -4.36 7.74
CA LYS A 32 -1.67 -3.94 6.96
C LYS A 32 -1.30 -4.96 5.88
N ILE A 33 -1.17 -6.23 6.28
CA ILE A 33 -0.72 -7.30 5.39
C ILE A 33 -1.68 -7.45 4.21
N GLU A 34 -3.00 -7.49 4.47
CA GLU A 34 -4.00 -7.54 3.39
C GLU A 34 -3.93 -6.30 2.48
N ALA A 35 -3.80 -5.10 3.05
CA ALA A 35 -3.70 -3.89 2.26
C ALA A 35 -2.48 -3.90 1.32
N ILE A 36 -1.34 -4.35 1.83
CA ILE A 36 -0.10 -4.42 1.05
C ILE A 36 -0.22 -5.47 -0.05
N ASP A 37 -0.74 -6.65 0.26
CA ASP A 37 -0.89 -7.75 -0.71
C ASP A 37 -1.87 -7.40 -1.83
N ALA A 38 -3.03 -6.85 -1.47
CA ALA A 38 -4.02 -6.36 -2.42
C ALA A 38 -3.50 -5.17 -3.23
N GLY A 39 -2.77 -4.24 -2.60
CA GLY A 39 -2.24 -3.05 -3.26
C GLY A 39 -1.13 -3.38 -4.26
N ARG A 40 -0.30 -4.37 -3.92
CA ARG A 40 0.70 -4.93 -4.82
C ARG A 40 0.05 -5.63 -6.02
N SER A 41 -0.91 -6.51 -5.76
CA SER A 41 -1.63 -7.22 -6.83
C SER A 41 -2.30 -6.25 -7.79
N LEU A 42 -2.98 -5.22 -7.25
CA LEU A 42 -3.62 -4.17 -8.05
C LEU A 42 -2.61 -3.38 -8.89
N ALA A 43 -1.45 -3.03 -8.32
CA ALA A 43 -0.39 -2.35 -9.07
C ALA A 43 0.15 -3.24 -10.20
N GLU A 44 0.33 -4.54 -9.95
CA GLU A 44 0.76 -5.50 -10.98
C GLU A 44 -0.28 -5.62 -12.12
N GLU A 45 -1.58 -5.67 -11.79
CA GLU A 45 -2.67 -5.68 -12.78
C GLU A 45 -2.72 -4.39 -13.62
N LEU A 46 -2.45 -3.25 -12.99
CA LEU A 46 -2.41 -1.93 -13.65
C LEU A 46 -1.06 -1.65 -14.34
N GLY A 47 -0.07 -2.55 -14.22
CA GLY A 47 1.29 -2.33 -14.72
C GLY A 47 1.99 -1.10 -14.11
N SER A 48 1.64 -0.79 -12.87
CA SER A 48 2.05 0.41 -12.13
C SER A 48 2.88 0.06 -10.89
N THR A 49 3.32 1.07 -10.14
CA THR A 49 4.13 0.89 -8.93
C THR A 49 3.26 0.94 -7.69
N HIS A 50 3.54 0.03 -6.76
CA HIS A 50 2.96 0.04 -5.42
C HIS A 50 3.88 0.73 -4.42
N THR A 51 3.35 1.67 -3.63
CA THR A 51 4.09 2.35 -2.56
C THR A 51 3.31 2.25 -1.25
N VAL A 52 4.00 1.91 -0.16
CA VAL A 52 3.40 1.84 1.18
C VAL A 52 3.84 3.05 2.00
N ARG A 53 2.88 3.81 2.49
CA ARG A 53 3.00 4.97 3.37
C ARG A 53 2.46 4.61 4.74
N GLU A 54 3.35 4.12 5.59
CA GLU A 54 3.05 3.90 7.00
C GLU A 54 3.20 5.23 7.75
N SER A 55 2.23 5.57 8.61
CA SER A 55 2.52 6.52 9.68
C SER A 55 3.40 5.78 10.68
N ASP A 56 4.67 6.16 10.82
CA ASP A 56 5.65 5.50 11.68
C ASP A 56 5.06 5.06 13.03
N PRO A 57 5.43 3.85 13.48
CA PRO A 57 6.32 3.82 14.64
C PRO A 57 7.57 3.03 14.27
N THR A 58 8.69 3.73 14.04
CA THR A 58 10.07 3.23 14.05
C THR A 58 10.23 1.72 14.28
N GLY A 59 10.59 0.94 13.25
CA GLY A 59 10.82 -0.48 13.48
C GLY A 59 11.09 -1.36 12.26
N VAL A 60 12.00 -0.97 11.37
CA VAL A 60 12.67 -1.97 10.53
C VAL A 60 13.70 -2.68 11.43
N ILE A 61 13.31 -3.81 12.01
CA ILE A 61 14.25 -4.90 12.29
C ILE A 61 14.17 -5.80 11.07
N THR A 62 14.99 -5.53 10.07
CA THR A 62 15.40 -6.57 9.13
C THR A 62 16.83 -6.88 9.50
N ASP A 63 17.00 -7.92 10.32
CA ASP A 63 18.27 -8.60 10.54
C ASP A 63 18.49 -9.56 9.36
N PRO A 64 19.52 -9.36 8.52
CA PRO A 64 19.96 -10.39 7.61
C PRO A 64 21.10 -11.19 8.25
N GLY A 65 20.75 -12.25 8.98
CA GLY A 65 21.35 -13.61 8.91
C GLY A 65 22.81 -13.79 9.32
N ASP A 66 23.02 -14.63 10.33
CA ASP A 66 24.28 -15.37 10.59
C ASP A 66 24.37 -16.62 9.70
#